data_AF-C5A4V4-F1
#
_entry.id   AF-C5A4V4-F1
#
_cell.length_a   1.000
_cell.length_b   1.000
_cell.length_c   1.000
_cell.angle_alpha   90.00
_cell.angle_beta   90.00
_cell.angle_gamma   90.00
#
_symmetry.space_group_name_H-M   'P 1'
#
loop_
_entity.id
_entity.type
_entity.pdbx_description
1 polymer ?
#
loop_
_entity_poly.entity_id
_entity_poly.type
_entity_poly.pdbx_seq_one_letter_code
_entity_poly.pdbx_strand_id
1 'polypeptide(L)'
;MGHTIYYKTSIHRWEEFLSFIGRVCQGLGYEVAPVGESVSVFPTCSLVEPLLIPRSGEGFVKTNLIEPCHSIYLLILHSVSSFGSVSVWED
;
A
#
# COMPACT_ATOMS: atom_id res chain seq x y z
N MET A 1 3.70 -13.64 -17.10
CA MET A 1 3.26 -12.24 -16.97
C MET A 1 2.56 -12.14 -15.64
N GLY A 2 3.01 -11.25 -14.77
CA GLY A 2 2.52 -11.12 -13.40
C GLY A 2 1.54 -9.97 -13.28
N HIS A 3 0.54 -10.10 -12.41
CA HIS A 3 -0.46 -9.06 -12.16
C HIS A 3 0.09 -7.95 -11.26
N THR A 4 -0.21 -6.72 -11.64
CA THR A 4 0.34 -5.46 -11.12
C THR A 4 -0.80 -4.53 -10.71
N ILE A 5 -0.71 -3.99 -9.51
CA ILE A 5 -1.60 -2.91 -9.07
C ILE A 5 -0.87 -1.60 -9.31
N TYR A 6 -1.52 -0.68 -10.02
CA TYR A 6 -1.06 0.68 -10.24
C TYR A 6 -1.89 1.66 -9.42
N TYR A 7 -1.24 2.72 -8.94
CA TYR A 7 -1.93 3.70 -8.12
C TYR A 7 -1.32 5.10 -8.22
N LYS A 8 -2.16 6.09 -7.90
CA LYS A 8 -1.78 7.49 -7.73
C LYS A 8 -2.34 8.00 -6.42
N THR A 9 -1.51 8.63 -5.59
CA THR A 9 -1.87 9.10 -4.25
C THR A 9 -1.66 10.61 -4.10
N SER A 10 -2.46 11.23 -3.22
CA SER A 10 -2.20 12.55 -2.65
C SER A 10 -2.74 12.59 -1.22
N ILE A 11 -1.87 12.43 -0.23
CA ILE A 11 -2.19 12.23 1.18
C ILE A 11 -1.89 13.50 1.97
N HIS A 12 -2.94 14.22 2.35
CA HIS A 12 -2.82 15.48 3.08
C HIS A 12 -2.78 15.26 4.61
N ARG A 13 -3.42 14.20 5.12
CA ARG A 13 -3.38 13.79 6.54
C ARG A 13 -2.34 12.69 6.78
N TRP A 14 -1.06 12.99 6.49
CA TRP A 14 0.03 12.01 6.46
C TRP A 14 0.28 11.30 7.79
N GLU A 15 0.38 12.03 8.90
CA GLU A 15 0.63 11.43 10.22
C GLU A 15 -0.51 10.50 10.67
N GLU A 16 -1.75 10.88 10.37
CA GLU A 16 -2.94 10.05 10.68
C GLU A 16 -2.97 8.78 9.82
N PHE A 17 -2.58 8.90 8.55
CA PHE A 17 -2.41 7.76 7.67
C PHE A 17 -1.32 6.80 8.17
N LEU A 18 -0.14 7.32 8.56
CA LEU A 18 0.94 6.51 9.11
C LEU A 18 0.52 5.76 10.38
N SER A 19 -0.19 6.44 11.29
CA SER A 19 -0.72 5.82 12.51
C SER A 19 -1.74 4.72 12.18
N PHE A 20 -2.66 5.00 11.25
CA PHE A 20 -3.67 4.05 10.81
C PHE A 20 -3.05 2.81 10.17
N ILE A 21 -2.17 3.00 9.17
CA ILE A 21 -1.59 1.91 8.41
C ILE A 21 -0.66 1.06 9.28
N GLY A 22 0.11 1.68 10.18
CA GLY A 22 0.93 0.97 11.14
C GLY A 22 0.11 0.00 12.01
N ARG A 23 -1.02 0.46 12.56
CA ARG A 23 -1.93 -0.38 13.34
C ARG A 23 -2.56 -1.51 12.52
N VAL A 24 -3.01 -1.22 11.30
CA VAL A 24 -3.62 -2.21 10.40
C VAL A 24 -2.59 -3.30 10.05
N CYS A 25 -1.42 -2.90 9.57
CA CYS A 25 -0.36 -3.83 9.18
C CYS A 25 0.15 -4.66 10.37
N GLN A 26 0.29 -4.08 11.56
CA GLN A 26 0.62 -4.84 12.77
C GLN A 26 -0.41 -5.95 13.04
N GLY A 27 -1.72 -5.65 12.91
CA GLY A 27 -2.78 -6.64 13.07
C GLY A 27 -2.78 -7.74 12.01
N LEU A 28 -2.24 -7.45 10.82
CA LEU A 28 -2.06 -8.42 9.72
C LEU A 28 -0.72 -9.18 9.81
N GLY A 29 0.17 -8.82 10.74
CA GLY A 29 1.52 -9.36 10.82
C GLY A 29 2.48 -8.82 9.75
N TYR A 30 2.15 -7.68 9.12
CA TYR A 30 2.98 -7.02 8.11
C TYR A 30 3.92 -6.02 8.77
N GLU A 31 5.11 -5.86 8.20
CA GLU A 31 6.05 -4.82 8.65
C GLU A 31 5.82 -3.53 7.88
N VAL A 32 6.03 -2.39 8.55
CA VAL A 32 5.86 -1.06 7.95
C VAL A 32 7.09 -0.21 8.27
N ALA A 33 7.66 0.42 7.26
CA ALA A 33 8.79 1.33 7.43
C ALA A 33 8.58 2.65 6.67
N PRO A 34 8.79 3.81 7.31
CA PRO A 34 8.84 5.08 6.59
C PRO A 34 10.10 5.15 5.70
N VAL A 35 9.95 5.68 4.50
CA VAL A 35 11.03 5.85 3.51
C VAL A 35 10.89 7.23 2.87
N GLY A 36 11.56 8.25 3.45
CA GLY A 36 11.39 9.64 3.01
C GLY A 36 9.94 10.10 3.12
N GLU A 37 9.39 10.67 2.04
CA GLU A 37 7.96 11.04 1.92
C GLU A 37 7.09 9.86 1.44
N SER A 38 7.44 8.63 1.82
CA SER A 38 6.71 7.41 1.47
C SER A 38 6.66 6.46 2.66
N VAL A 39 5.80 5.45 2.58
CA VAL A 39 5.78 4.33 3.52
C VAL A 39 5.83 3.02 2.75
N SER A 40 6.67 2.09 3.20
CA SER A 40 6.78 0.75 2.64
C SER A 40 6.07 -0.25 3.54
N VAL A 41 5.19 -1.06 2.95
CA VAL A 41 4.47 -2.16 3.61
C VAL A 41 5.04 -3.48 3.10
N PHE A 42 5.56 -4.29 4.02
CA PHE A 42 6.17 -5.58 3.73
C PHE A 42 5.21 -6.70 4.14
N PRO A 43 4.73 -7.52 3.18
CA PRO A 43 3.85 -8.63 3.48
C PRO A 43 4.66 -9.79 4.07
N THR A 44 3.99 -10.72 4.73
CA THR A 44 4.62 -11.97 5.20
C THR A 44 4.98 -12.92 4.05
N CYS A 45 4.43 -12.70 2.86
CA CYS A 45 4.66 -13.53 1.68
C CYS A 45 5.84 -13.00 0.85
N SER A 46 6.92 -13.76 0.79
CA SER A 46 8.14 -13.39 0.04
C SER A 46 7.99 -13.36 -1.48
N LEU A 47 6.88 -13.88 -2.02
CA LEU A 47 6.57 -13.89 -3.45
C LEU A 47 5.85 -12.62 -3.93
N VAL A 48 5.50 -11.71 -2.99
CA VAL A 48 4.82 -10.44 -3.26
C VAL A 48 5.78 -9.29 -2.98
N GLU A 49 5.84 -8.33 -3.90
CA GLU A 49 6.68 -7.14 -3.72
C GLU A 49 6.17 -6.27 -2.56
N PRO A 50 7.05 -5.58 -1.82
CA PRO A 50 6.63 -4.57 -0.85
C PRO A 50 5.83 -3.45 -1.52
N LEU A 51 4.75 -3.02 -0.87
CA LEU A 51 3.93 -1.92 -1.35
C LEU A 51 4.51 -0.58 -0.87
N LEU A 52 5.01 0.23 -1.81
CA LEU A 52 5.55 1.57 -1.51
C LEU A 52 4.50 2.65 -1.79
N ILE A 53 3.95 3.26 -0.75
CA ILE A 53 2.91 4.29 -0.88
C ILE A 53 3.56 5.67 -0.70
N PRO A 54 3.74 6.45 -1.79
CA PRO A 54 4.22 7.82 -1.66
C PRO A 54 3.13 8.70 -1.06
N ARG A 55 3.54 9.72 -0.32
CA ARG A 55 2.63 10.77 0.18
C ARG A 55 1.93 11.46 -0.99
N SER A 56 2.64 11.70 -2.08
CA SER A 56 2.09 12.24 -3.31
C SER A 56 2.86 11.69 -4.50
N GLY A 57 2.15 11.19 -5.51
CA GLY A 57 2.78 10.66 -6.73
C GLY A 57 2.10 9.40 -7.23
N GLU A 58 2.83 8.66 -8.06
CA GLU A 58 2.39 7.42 -8.68
C GLU A 58 3.28 6.26 -8.23
N GLY A 59 2.72 5.06 -8.24
CA GLY A 59 3.43 3.85 -7.88
C GLY A 59 2.78 2.63 -8.53
N PHE A 60 3.48 1.51 -8.40
CA PHE A 60 2.98 0.20 -8.81
C PHE A 60 3.56 -0.87 -7.90
N VAL A 61 2.88 -2.01 -7.81
CA VAL A 61 3.36 -3.17 -7.07
C VAL A 61 2.93 -4.46 -7.76
N LYS A 62 3.87 -5.40 -7.92
CA LYS A 62 3.52 -6.72 -8.46
C LYS A 62 3.14 -7.66 -7.34
N THR A 63 1.93 -8.19 -7.47
CA THR A 63 1.34 -9.13 -6.51
C THR A 63 1.18 -10.52 -7.09
N ASN A 64 1.20 -10.64 -8.43
CA ASN A 64 1.00 -11.91 -9.14
C ASN A 64 -0.30 -12.64 -8.73
N LEU A 65 -1.34 -11.90 -8.30
CA LEU A 65 -2.60 -12.43 -7.74
C LEU A 65 -2.41 -13.37 -6.54
N ILE A 66 -1.31 -13.22 -5.80
CA ILE A 66 -1.06 -14.05 -4.61
C ILE A 66 -1.94 -13.55 -3.47
N GLU A 67 -2.93 -14.36 -3.13
CA GLU A 67 -3.84 -14.08 -2.02
C GLU A 67 -3.31 -14.57 -0.67
N PRO A 68 -3.64 -13.88 0.45
CA PRO A 68 -4.53 -12.72 0.55
C PRO A 68 -3.82 -11.36 0.30
N CYS A 69 -2.53 -11.38 -0.05
CA CYS A 69 -1.72 -10.15 -0.12
C CYS A 69 -2.23 -9.18 -1.19
N HIS A 70 -2.62 -9.71 -2.34
CA HIS A 70 -3.22 -8.94 -3.43
C HIS A 70 -4.47 -8.18 -2.96
N SER A 71 -5.47 -8.90 -2.41
CA SER A 71 -6.68 -8.29 -1.88
C SER A 71 -6.41 -7.30 -0.74
N ILE A 72 -5.45 -7.60 0.14
CA ILE A 72 -5.06 -6.69 1.23
C ILE A 72 -4.45 -5.40 0.68
N TYR A 73 -3.61 -5.46 -0.35
CA TYR A 73 -3.04 -4.25 -0.96
C TYR A 73 -4.10 -3.36 -1.59
N LEU A 74 -5.11 -3.93 -2.25
CA LEU A 74 -6.24 -3.16 -2.74
C LEU A 74 -6.98 -2.45 -1.58
N LEU A 75 -7.25 -3.15 -0.48
CA LEU A 75 -7.87 -2.53 0.70
C LEU A 75 -7.03 -1.42 1.32
N ILE A 76 -5.71 -1.64 1.45
CA ILE A 76 -4.77 -0.64 1.94
C ILE A 76 -4.80 0.60 1.03
N LEU A 77 -4.65 0.42 -0.28
CA LEU A 77 -4.65 1.52 -1.23
C LEU A 77 -5.99 2.27 -1.22
N HIS A 78 -7.13 1.58 -1.22
CA HIS A 78 -8.44 2.23 -1.13
C HIS A 78 -8.63 2.97 0.19
N SER A 79 -8.06 2.50 1.30
CA SER A 79 -8.13 3.20 2.60
C SER A 79 -7.44 4.57 2.59
N VAL A 80 -6.49 4.80 1.68
CA VAL A 80 -5.83 6.11 1.47
C VAL A 80 -6.84 7.23 1.21
N SER A 81 -7.98 6.92 0.57
CA SER A 81 -9.07 7.88 0.32
C SER A 81 -9.63 8.56 1.58
N SER A 82 -9.43 7.97 2.77
CA SER A 82 -9.85 8.58 4.05
C SER A 82 -8.90 9.69 4.54
N PHE A 83 -7.70 9.78 3.98
CA PHE A 83 -6.62 10.69 4.38
C PHE A 83 -6.17 11.62 3.24
N GLY A 84 -6.80 11.49 2.07
CA GLY A 84 -6.23 11.89 0.80
C GLY A 84 -7.13 11.58 -0.37
N SER A 85 -6.51 11.52 -1.54
CA SER A 85 -7.09 10.92 -2.74
C SER A 85 -6.22 9.75 -3.18
N VAL A 86 -6.88 8.76 -3.80
CA VAL A 86 -6.24 7.62 -4.45
C VAL A 86 -7.00 7.25 -5.70
N SER A 87 -6.28 6.95 -6.76
CA SER A 87 -6.79 6.21 -7.92
C SER A 87 -6.05 4.89 -7.99
N VAL A 88 -6.76 3.78 -8.18
CA VAL A 88 -6.20 2.43 -8.28
C VAL A 88 -6.72 1.79 -9.57
N TRP A 89 -5.85 1.11 -10.29
CA TRP A 89 -6.19 0.30 -11.46
C TRP A 89 -5.24 -0.89 -11.59
N GLU A 90 -5.64 -1.87 -12.37
CA GLU A 90 -4.96 -3.16 -12.53
C GLU A 90 -4.71 -3.42 -14.02
N ASP A 91 -3.71 -4.24 -14.33
CA ASP A 91 -3.38 -4.68 -15.70
C ASP A 91 -4.29 -5.81 -16.23
#